data_AF-A0A7V3DXU3-F1
#
_entry.id   AF-A0A7V3DXU3-F1
#
_cell.length_a   1.000
_cell.length_b   1.000
_cell.length_c   1.000
_cell.angle_alpha   90.00
_cell.angle_beta   90.00
_cell.angle_gamma   90.00
#
_symmetry.space_group_name_H-M   'P 1'
#
loop_
_entity.id
_entity.type
_entity.pdbx_description
1 polymer ?
#
loop_
_entity_poly.entity_id
_entity_poly.type
_entity_poly.pdbx_seq_one_letter_code
_entity_poly.pdbx_strand_id
1 'polypeptide(L)'
;MVPVFLRPLADRFKRTALYEALDRYLQRYPRYFRYRYRKEWVFRDESIAILTIDSLRYDVAIAANTPHFQKLFGEIGVNGWVKVGAHGTHTLASHISMLHGGIFPCDNRPDVPPPYNRTRVKLFKPLLAWERKSQQQIFPVPEAPNIVKGFEKLRYRTVGIGGVHWFDTTFQTSSLWGRHYFREFYWRPEFDEDHPDSLQRQIALLRQLNLPDERRPVFFFLNISCTHRPYMGFGESVQGQQKAFEHVDSLLPEILRLLPRDCHLMILADHGDCFGEDGLWGHTFYHPKVMEVPFVIGKRKSV
;
A
#
# COMPACT_ATOMS: atom_id res chain seq x y z
N MET A 1 -13.66 -18.02 51.98
CA MET A 1 -12.23 -17.73 52.12
C MET A 1 -11.71 -17.15 50.80
N VAL A 2 -11.57 -15.81 50.76
CA VAL A 2 -10.52 -14.96 50.10
C VAL A 2 -10.06 -15.31 48.65
N PRO A 3 -9.88 -14.34 47.70
CA PRO A 3 -10.59 -13.07 47.49
C PRO A 3 -10.76 -12.62 46.00
N VAL A 4 -11.65 -11.64 45.83
CA VAL A 4 -11.65 -10.45 44.94
C VAL A 4 -10.36 -10.14 44.18
N PHE A 5 -10.44 -9.93 42.86
CA PHE A 5 -9.85 -8.77 42.17
C PHE A 5 -10.47 -8.58 40.76
N LEU A 6 -10.70 -7.31 40.40
CA LEU A 6 -10.95 -6.74 39.07
C LEU A 6 -12.41 -6.63 38.55
N ARG A 7 -13.04 -5.52 38.94
CA ARG A 7 -13.67 -4.54 38.04
C ARG A 7 -13.43 -3.13 38.63
N PRO A 8 -13.62 -2.00 37.91
CA PRO A 8 -13.64 -1.76 36.47
C PRO A 8 -12.84 -0.48 36.05
N LEU A 9 -12.34 -0.41 34.81
CA LEU A 9 -12.11 0.86 34.12
C LEU A 9 -12.72 0.75 32.72
N ALA A 10 -14.04 0.67 32.71
CA ALA A 10 -14.84 0.94 31.53
C ALA A 10 -15.47 2.31 31.77
N ASP A 11 -14.79 3.37 31.35
CA ASP A 11 -15.52 4.57 30.93
C ASP A 11 -14.77 5.48 29.97
N ARG A 12 -15.56 6.08 29.08
CA ARG A 12 -15.27 7.19 28.15
C ARG A 12 -14.38 6.91 26.93
N PHE A 13 -15.00 6.41 25.86
CA PHE A 13 -15.17 7.14 24.58
C PHE A 13 -16.31 6.45 23.79
N LYS A 14 -17.18 7.25 23.17
CA LYS A 14 -18.45 6.83 22.53
C LYS A 14 -18.26 5.72 21.48
N ARG A 15 -18.53 4.47 21.89
CA ARG A 15 -18.53 3.23 21.08
C ARG A 15 -19.92 2.86 20.49
N THR A 16 -20.86 3.78 20.30
CA THR A 16 -22.27 3.38 20.00
C THR A 16 -22.70 3.58 18.56
N ALA A 17 -22.43 4.73 17.94
CA ALA A 17 -22.98 5.06 16.62
C ALA A 17 -22.54 4.13 15.47
N LEU A 18 -21.31 3.59 15.56
CA LEU A 18 -20.73 2.72 14.53
C LEU A 18 -21.23 1.27 14.65
N TYR A 19 -21.37 0.77 15.87
CA TYR A 19 -21.97 -0.55 16.11
C TYR A 19 -23.44 -0.53 15.72
N GLU A 20 -24.17 0.55 16.01
CA GLU A 20 -25.56 0.71 15.57
C GLU A 20 -25.69 0.80 14.03
N ALA A 21 -24.75 1.49 13.35
CA ALA A 21 -24.75 1.54 11.89
C ALA A 21 -24.45 0.16 11.26
N LEU A 22 -23.52 -0.59 11.85
CA LEU A 22 -23.17 -1.94 11.42
C LEU A 22 -24.30 -2.93 11.73
N ASP A 23 -24.91 -2.88 12.91
CA ASP A 23 -26.06 -3.73 13.28
C ASP A 23 -27.27 -3.44 12.39
N ARG A 24 -27.59 -2.16 12.11
CA ARG A 24 -28.65 -1.80 11.15
C ARG A 24 -28.37 -2.34 9.75
N TYR A 25 -27.10 -2.36 9.32
CA TYR A 25 -26.70 -2.93 8.04
C TYR A 25 -26.86 -4.46 8.02
N LEU A 26 -26.42 -5.14 9.08
CA LEU A 26 -26.49 -6.60 9.21
C LEU A 26 -27.92 -7.11 9.33
N GLN A 27 -28.80 -6.37 10.03
CA GLN A 27 -30.23 -6.67 10.14
C GLN A 27 -30.96 -6.53 8.80
N ARG A 28 -30.47 -5.68 7.89
CA ARG A 28 -31.07 -5.46 6.57
C ARG A 28 -30.80 -6.60 5.58
N TYR A 29 -29.76 -7.41 5.81
CA TYR A 29 -29.33 -8.48 4.88
C TYR A 29 -29.05 -9.83 5.58
N PRO A 30 -30.01 -10.39 6.34
CA PRO A 30 -29.78 -11.53 7.24
C PRO A 30 -29.45 -12.84 6.51
N ARG A 31 -29.82 -12.99 5.23
CA ARG A 31 -29.55 -14.19 4.42
C ARG A 31 -28.13 -14.28 3.87
N TYR A 32 -27.35 -13.19 3.92
CA TYR A 32 -26.00 -13.11 3.34
C TYR A 32 -24.87 -13.28 4.37
N PHE A 33 -25.19 -13.15 5.67
CA PHE A 33 -24.19 -13.12 6.74
C PHE A 33 -24.46 -14.19 7.83
N ARG A 34 -24.40 -15.48 7.47
CA ARG A 34 -24.14 -16.55 8.45
C ARG A 34 -22.63 -16.63 8.75
N TYR A 35 -22.05 -15.56 9.28
CA TYR A 35 -20.66 -15.57 9.70
C TYR A 35 -20.57 -15.26 11.18
N ARG A 36 -19.92 -16.18 11.90
CA ARG A 36 -19.55 -16.01 13.31
C ARG A 36 -18.42 -14.99 13.33
N TYR A 37 -18.77 -13.70 13.24
CA TYR A 37 -17.85 -12.59 13.45
C TYR A 37 -17.15 -12.80 14.78
N ARG A 38 -15.81 -12.95 14.79
CA ARG A 38 -15.09 -12.74 16.04
C ARG A 38 -15.39 -11.31 16.45
N LYS A 39 -15.93 -11.11 17.66
CA LYS A 39 -16.32 -9.83 18.28
C LYS A 39 -15.17 -8.81 18.42
N GLU A 40 -14.02 -9.08 17.81
CA GLU A 40 -12.76 -8.39 17.96
C GLU A 40 -12.29 -7.92 16.58
N TRP A 41 -13.16 -7.23 15.83
CA TRP A 41 -12.63 -6.24 14.90
C TRP A 41 -12.02 -5.15 15.76
N VAL A 42 -10.74 -5.32 16.09
CA VAL A 42 -9.94 -4.26 16.70
C VAL A 42 -9.91 -3.16 15.66
N PHE A 43 -10.66 -2.09 15.90
CA PHE A 43 -10.39 -0.80 15.29
C PHE A 43 -8.92 -0.52 15.58
N ARG A 44 -8.08 -0.64 14.56
CA ARG A 44 -6.71 -0.19 14.69
C ARG A 44 -6.79 1.32 14.50
N ASP A 45 -6.52 2.06 15.57
CA ASP A 45 -6.17 3.49 15.51
C ASP A 45 -4.86 3.72 14.71
N GLU A 46 -4.26 2.65 14.22
CA GLU A 46 -3.03 2.62 13.46
C GLU A 46 -3.31 2.94 11.98
N SER A 47 -2.50 3.83 11.44
CA SER A 47 -2.59 4.21 10.04
C SER A 47 -2.01 3.11 9.12
N ILE A 48 -2.26 3.22 7.83
CA ILE A 48 -1.68 2.39 6.78
C ILE A 48 -0.99 3.33 5.79
N ALA A 49 0.26 3.05 5.47
CA ALA A 49 1.02 3.76 4.46
C ALA A 49 1.53 2.77 3.41
N ILE A 50 1.16 2.99 2.16
CA ILE A 50 1.58 2.20 1.01
C ILE A 50 2.48 3.08 0.15
N LEU A 51 3.74 2.69 0.03
CA LEU A 51 4.69 3.30 -0.89
C LEU A 51 4.92 2.31 -2.04
N THR A 52 4.54 2.72 -3.24
CA THR A 52 4.76 1.94 -4.45
C THR A 52 5.87 2.59 -5.26
N ILE A 53 6.94 1.83 -5.50
CA ILE A 53 8.08 2.25 -6.31
C ILE A 53 7.85 1.73 -7.72
N ASP A 54 7.54 2.63 -8.65
CA ASP A 54 7.04 2.28 -9.97
C ASP A 54 8.13 1.58 -10.80
N SER A 55 7.79 0.45 -11.43
CA SER A 55 8.68 -0.29 -12.34
C SER A 55 9.97 -0.88 -11.72
N LEU A 56 10.12 -0.94 -10.39
CA LEU A 56 11.33 -1.49 -9.74
C LEU A 56 11.40 -3.02 -9.80
N ARG A 57 12.43 -3.55 -10.47
CA ARG A 57 12.72 -4.99 -10.49
C ARG A 57 13.23 -5.50 -9.14
N TYR A 58 12.90 -6.74 -8.81
CA TYR A 58 13.43 -7.37 -7.61
C TYR A 58 14.96 -7.49 -7.59
N ASP A 59 15.58 -7.85 -8.71
CA ASP A 59 17.05 -8.03 -8.77
C ASP A 59 17.81 -6.70 -8.65
N VAL A 60 17.26 -5.61 -9.17
CA VAL A 60 17.79 -4.26 -8.95
C VAL A 60 17.66 -3.86 -7.48
N ALA A 61 16.50 -4.14 -6.85
CA ALA A 61 16.25 -3.77 -5.46
C ALA A 61 17.22 -4.43 -4.46
N ILE A 62 17.71 -5.64 -4.76
CA ILE A 62 18.68 -6.34 -3.92
C ILE A 62 20.14 -6.00 -4.24
N ALA A 63 20.43 -5.48 -5.44
CA ALA A 63 21.77 -5.12 -5.88
C ALA A 63 22.15 -3.67 -5.54
N ALA A 64 21.16 -2.79 -5.40
CA ALA A 64 21.35 -1.39 -5.08
C ALA A 64 21.94 -1.16 -3.68
N ASN A 65 22.76 -0.10 -3.54
CA ASN A 65 23.28 0.34 -2.25
C ASN A 65 22.27 1.25 -1.53
N THR A 66 21.46 0.68 -0.63
CA THR A 66 20.31 1.36 -0.02
C THR A 66 20.35 1.42 1.52
N PRO A 67 21.35 2.09 2.13
CA PRO A 67 21.57 2.07 3.57
C PRO A 67 20.35 2.51 4.39
N HIS A 68 19.49 3.38 3.85
CA HIS A 68 18.29 3.83 4.57
C HIS A 68 17.21 2.74 4.58
N PHE A 69 17.03 1.99 3.49
CA PHE A 69 16.19 0.79 3.47
C PHE A 69 16.74 -0.29 4.41
N GLN A 70 18.07 -0.52 4.44
CA GLN A 70 18.65 -1.49 5.37
C GLN A 70 18.34 -1.12 6.83
N LYS A 71 18.47 0.16 7.18
CA LYS A 71 18.07 0.66 8.50
C LYS A 71 16.57 0.44 8.76
N LEU A 72 15.72 0.82 7.79
CA LEU A 72 14.27 0.66 7.91
C LEU A 72 13.86 -0.79 8.13
N PHE A 73 14.50 -1.76 7.46
CA PHE A 73 14.20 -3.18 7.64
C PHE A 73 14.36 -3.62 9.09
N GLY A 74 15.44 -3.19 9.75
CA GLY A 74 15.65 -3.41 11.17
C GLY A 74 14.57 -2.77 12.05
N GLU A 75 14.14 -1.55 11.71
CA GLU A 75 13.11 -0.81 12.45
C GLU A 75 11.71 -1.47 12.36
N ILE A 76 11.35 -2.03 11.20
CA ILE A 76 10.04 -2.67 10.98
C ILE A 76 10.04 -4.19 11.17
N GLY A 77 11.19 -4.77 11.54
CA GLY A 77 11.33 -6.18 11.89
C GLY A 77 11.30 -7.14 10.71
N VAL A 78 11.86 -6.74 9.56
CA VAL A 78 12.00 -7.61 8.37
C VAL A 78 13.49 -7.80 8.03
N ASN A 79 13.83 -8.92 7.39
CA ASN A 79 15.22 -9.26 7.06
C ASN A 79 15.70 -8.65 5.73
N GLY A 80 14.80 -8.07 4.94
CA GLY A 80 15.06 -7.56 3.60
C GLY A 80 13.85 -7.69 2.69
N TRP A 81 14.05 -7.37 1.41
CA TRP A 81 13.02 -7.52 0.37
C TRP A 81 12.55 -8.97 0.25
N VAL A 82 11.24 -9.17 0.11
CA VAL A 82 10.67 -10.46 -0.26
C VAL A 82 10.33 -10.44 -1.75
N LYS A 83 10.83 -11.44 -2.50
CA LYS A 83 10.49 -11.62 -3.91
C LYS A 83 9.07 -12.13 -4.03
N VAL A 84 8.21 -11.37 -4.71
CA VAL A 84 6.82 -11.73 -4.97
C VAL A 84 6.44 -11.46 -6.43
N GLY A 85 5.30 -11.98 -6.87
CA GLY A 85 4.76 -11.73 -8.20
C GLY A 85 3.85 -10.49 -8.24
N ALA A 86 4.10 -9.60 -9.20
CA ALA A 86 3.18 -8.54 -9.59
C ALA A 86 1.86 -9.11 -10.12
N HIS A 87 0.78 -8.32 -10.01
CA HIS A 87 -0.55 -8.71 -10.52
C HIS A 87 -0.94 -8.02 -11.83
N GLY A 88 -0.13 -7.07 -12.30
CA GLY A 88 -0.21 -6.45 -13.61
C GLY A 88 1.18 -6.36 -14.22
N THR A 89 1.22 -6.21 -15.55
CA THR A 89 2.46 -6.01 -16.33
C THR A 89 2.77 -4.53 -16.55
N HIS A 90 1.97 -3.63 -15.99
CA HIS A 90 2.07 -2.17 -16.11
C HIS A 90 1.27 -1.52 -14.97
N THR A 91 1.53 -0.23 -14.71
CA THR A 91 1.02 0.52 -13.56
C THR A 91 -0.49 0.38 -13.32
N LEU A 92 -1.33 0.64 -14.34
CA LEU A 92 -2.79 0.66 -14.15
C LEU A 92 -3.32 -0.68 -13.63
N ALA A 93 -3.00 -1.78 -14.31
CA ALA A 93 -3.49 -3.11 -13.93
C ALA A 93 -3.03 -3.50 -12.51
N SER A 94 -1.77 -3.23 -12.17
CA SER A 94 -1.23 -3.51 -10.85
C SER A 94 -1.93 -2.71 -9.76
N HIS A 95 -2.14 -1.41 -9.97
CA HIS A 95 -2.80 -0.55 -8.99
C HIS A 95 -4.30 -0.82 -8.86
N ILE A 96 -4.99 -1.21 -9.93
CA ILE A 96 -6.37 -1.70 -9.84
C ILE A 96 -6.41 -2.97 -8.98
N SER A 97 -5.53 -3.94 -9.20
CA SER A 97 -5.46 -5.15 -8.37
C SER A 97 -5.30 -4.82 -6.88
N MET A 98 -4.36 -3.92 -6.56
CA MET A 98 -4.07 -3.49 -5.19
C MET A 98 -5.20 -2.68 -4.55
N LEU A 99 -5.60 -1.57 -5.17
CA LEU A 99 -6.49 -0.59 -4.57
C LEU A 99 -7.97 -0.91 -4.75
N HIS A 100 -8.33 -1.67 -5.79
CA HIS A 100 -9.71 -2.14 -5.98
C HIS A 100 -9.95 -3.40 -5.15
N GLY A 101 -9.16 -4.45 -5.40
CA GLY A 101 -9.38 -5.79 -4.84
C GLY A 101 -8.67 -6.06 -3.52
N GLY A 102 -7.74 -5.21 -3.08
CA GLY A 102 -6.87 -5.53 -1.95
C GLY A 102 -5.88 -6.66 -2.27
N ILE A 103 -5.57 -6.88 -3.55
CA ILE A 103 -4.74 -7.97 -4.03
C ILE A 103 -3.35 -7.40 -4.36
N PHE A 104 -2.50 -7.40 -3.34
CA PHE A 104 -1.11 -6.95 -3.40
C PHE A 104 -0.20 -8.03 -3.98
N PRO A 105 0.98 -7.65 -4.51
CA PRO A 105 1.97 -8.60 -4.98
C PRO A 105 2.18 -9.73 -3.98
N CYS A 106 2.14 -10.96 -4.47
CA CYS A 106 2.13 -12.14 -3.62
C CYS A 106 2.84 -13.32 -4.28
N ASP A 107 3.20 -14.31 -3.47
CA ASP A 107 3.75 -15.58 -3.95
C ASP A 107 3.19 -16.72 -3.11
N ASN A 108 2.56 -17.69 -3.77
CA ASN A 108 1.85 -18.77 -3.11
C ASN A 108 2.72 -20.00 -2.84
N ARG A 109 4.04 -19.94 -3.12
CA ARG A 109 4.96 -21.02 -2.77
C ARG A 109 4.95 -21.29 -1.25
N PRO A 110 5.03 -22.57 -0.81
CA PRO A 110 4.89 -22.92 0.60
C PRO A 110 5.95 -22.34 1.55
N ASP A 111 7.12 -22.01 1.04
CA ASP A 111 8.23 -21.39 1.79
C ASP A 111 8.03 -19.88 2.02
N VAL A 112 7.13 -19.24 1.27
CA VAL A 112 6.84 -17.81 1.41
C VAL A 112 5.94 -17.57 2.65
N PRO A 113 6.36 -16.72 3.60
CA PRO A 113 5.59 -16.47 4.82
C PRO A 113 4.38 -15.56 4.57
N PRO A 114 3.35 -15.60 5.45
CA PRO A 114 2.35 -14.54 5.52
C PRO A 114 2.99 -13.16 5.80
N PRO A 115 2.44 -12.05 5.27
CA PRO A 115 1.26 -11.98 4.40
C PRO A 115 1.56 -12.09 2.90
N TYR A 116 2.80 -12.35 2.52
CA TYR A 116 3.23 -12.46 1.13
C TYR A 116 2.62 -13.68 0.43
N ASN A 117 2.22 -14.71 1.19
CA ASN A 117 1.46 -15.85 0.68
C ASN A 117 -0.06 -15.68 0.90
N ARG A 118 -0.76 -15.34 -0.17
CA ARG A 118 -2.20 -15.05 -0.18
C ARG A 118 -3.08 -16.26 0.12
N THR A 119 -2.61 -17.49 -0.16
CA THR A 119 -3.37 -18.71 0.17
C THR A 119 -3.41 -18.98 1.68
N ARG A 120 -2.40 -18.50 2.42
CA ARG A 120 -2.31 -18.62 3.88
C ARG A 120 -3.06 -17.50 4.59
N VAL A 121 -2.73 -16.25 4.27
CA VAL A 121 -3.34 -15.05 4.89
C VAL A 121 -3.57 -13.98 3.82
N LYS A 122 -4.77 -13.38 3.81
CA LYS A 122 -5.04 -12.23 2.93
C LYS A 122 -4.64 -10.93 3.63
N LEU A 123 -3.85 -10.09 2.96
CA LEU A 123 -3.41 -8.80 3.49
C LEU A 123 -4.59 -7.86 3.72
N PHE A 124 -5.32 -7.58 2.64
CA PHE A 124 -6.60 -6.86 2.67
C PHE A 124 -7.72 -7.76 2.15
N LYS A 125 -8.96 -7.47 2.54
CA LYS A 125 -10.12 -8.07 1.89
C LYS A 125 -11.31 -7.11 1.90
N PRO A 126 -11.74 -6.55 0.75
CA PRO A 126 -13.07 -5.97 0.66
C PRO A 126 -14.12 -7.08 0.86
N LEU A 127 -15.19 -6.82 1.62
CA LEU A 127 -16.36 -7.71 1.61
C LEU A 127 -16.99 -7.63 0.21
N LEU A 128 -16.76 -8.66 -0.60
CA LEU A 128 -17.33 -8.78 -1.95
C LEU A 128 -18.63 -9.59 -1.90
N ALA A 129 -19.65 -9.14 -2.65
CA ALA A 129 -21.00 -9.71 -2.64
C ALA A 129 -21.07 -11.22 -3.02
N TRP A 130 -20.07 -11.76 -3.70
CA TRP A 130 -20.04 -13.16 -4.18
C TRP A 130 -19.18 -14.12 -3.34
N GLU A 131 -18.47 -13.66 -2.30
CA GLU A 131 -17.51 -14.52 -1.60
C GLU A 131 -18.10 -15.28 -0.38
N ARG A 132 -18.02 -16.62 -0.43
CA ARG A 132 -18.63 -17.56 0.53
C ARG A 132 -17.66 -18.22 1.53
N LYS A 133 -16.38 -17.82 1.59
CA LYS A 133 -15.35 -18.47 2.44
C LYS A 133 -14.61 -17.49 3.37
N SER A 134 -14.43 -17.92 4.63
CA SER A 134 -13.69 -17.21 5.67
C SER A 134 -12.19 -17.58 5.63
N GLN A 135 -11.36 -16.74 5.03
CA GLN A 135 -9.92 -16.75 5.28
C GLN A 135 -9.57 -15.64 6.29
N GLN A 136 -8.53 -15.85 7.10
CA GLN A 136 -8.01 -14.84 8.03
C GLN A 136 -7.49 -13.62 7.26
N GLN A 137 -7.74 -12.43 7.80
CA GLN A 137 -7.43 -11.13 7.20
C GLN A 137 -6.59 -10.31 8.17
N ILE A 138 -5.61 -9.57 7.65
CA ILE A 138 -4.83 -8.61 8.46
C ILE A 138 -5.56 -7.27 8.53
N PHE A 139 -6.03 -6.77 7.39
CA PHE A 139 -6.72 -5.48 7.27
C PHE A 139 -8.12 -5.64 6.67
N PRO A 140 -9.12 -5.87 7.52
CA PRO A 140 -10.50 -6.03 7.10
C PRO A 140 -11.16 -4.69 6.79
N VAL A 141 -12.00 -4.65 5.77
CA VAL A 141 -12.83 -3.48 5.48
C VAL A 141 -14.29 -3.89 5.26
N PRO A 142 -15.27 -3.03 5.60
CA PRO A 142 -16.68 -3.29 5.32
C PRO A 142 -16.94 -3.36 3.81
N GLU A 143 -18.13 -3.81 3.42
CA GLU A 143 -18.56 -3.84 2.02
C GLU A 143 -18.47 -2.44 1.41
N ALA A 144 -17.71 -2.33 0.33
CA ALA A 144 -17.39 -1.08 -0.35
C ALA A 144 -16.95 -1.39 -1.78
N PRO A 145 -17.04 -0.43 -2.72
CA PRO A 145 -16.66 -0.65 -4.11
C PRO A 145 -15.15 -0.92 -4.31
N ASN A 146 -14.31 -0.58 -3.32
CA ASN A 146 -12.88 -0.86 -3.30
C ASN A 146 -12.33 -0.74 -1.87
N ILE A 147 -11.07 -1.13 -1.63
CA ILE A 147 -10.49 -1.12 -0.27
C ILE A 147 -10.38 0.30 0.30
N VAL A 148 -10.11 1.30 -0.53
CA VAL A 148 -9.95 2.70 -0.11
C VAL A 148 -11.27 3.25 0.44
N LYS A 149 -12.38 3.02 -0.28
CA LYS A 149 -13.73 3.34 0.21
C LYS A 149 -14.14 2.52 1.42
N GLY A 150 -13.60 1.31 1.56
CA GLY A 150 -13.71 0.51 2.78
C GLY A 150 -13.12 1.21 4.00
N PHE A 151 -11.89 1.72 3.89
CA PHE A 151 -11.25 2.50 4.95
C PHE A 151 -11.95 3.85 5.21
N GLU A 152 -12.48 4.50 4.18
CA GLU A 152 -13.28 5.72 4.35
C GLU A 152 -14.53 5.46 5.22
N LYS A 153 -15.22 4.33 5.01
CA LYS A 153 -16.35 3.91 5.87
C LYS A 153 -15.92 3.63 7.31
N LEU A 154 -14.69 3.21 7.53
CA LEU A 154 -14.05 3.07 8.84
C LEU A 154 -13.55 4.40 9.42
N ARG A 155 -13.86 5.54 8.78
CA ARG A 155 -13.51 6.91 9.19
C ARG A 155 -12.03 7.27 9.05
N TYR A 156 -11.27 6.49 8.29
CA TYR A 156 -9.90 6.87 7.94
C TYR A 156 -9.91 8.11 7.04
N ARG A 157 -8.88 8.95 7.15
CA ARG A 157 -8.55 9.89 6.07
C ARG A 157 -7.92 9.10 4.93
N THR A 158 -8.45 9.21 3.72
CA THR A 158 -7.88 8.52 2.54
C THR A 158 -7.15 9.53 1.66
N VAL A 159 -5.84 9.39 1.57
CA VAL A 159 -4.97 10.30 0.82
C VAL A 159 -4.09 9.53 -0.15
N GLY A 160 -4.06 9.95 -1.41
CA GLY A 160 -3.18 9.40 -2.44
C GLY A 160 -2.36 10.46 -3.15
N ILE A 161 -1.11 10.16 -3.47
CA ILE A 161 -0.23 10.97 -4.32
C ILE A 161 0.25 10.07 -5.46
N GLY A 162 -0.05 10.45 -6.71
CA GLY A 162 0.38 9.74 -7.91
C GLY A 162 1.72 10.25 -8.44
N GLY A 163 2.51 9.36 -9.04
CA GLY A 163 3.84 9.67 -9.58
C GLY A 163 3.98 9.45 -11.09
N VAL A 164 3.04 8.82 -11.78
CA VAL A 164 3.12 8.63 -13.25
C VAL A 164 1.82 9.04 -13.94
N HIS A 165 1.82 9.13 -15.27
CA HIS A 165 0.66 9.57 -16.07
C HIS A 165 -0.64 8.77 -15.83
N TRP A 166 -0.55 7.52 -15.38
CA TRP A 166 -1.74 6.74 -14.98
C TRP A 166 -2.50 7.34 -13.80
N PHE A 167 -1.90 8.28 -13.06
CA PHE A 167 -2.50 9.02 -11.97
C PHE A 167 -2.90 10.45 -12.32
N ASP A 168 -2.73 10.84 -13.59
CA ASP A 168 -3.13 12.16 -14.07
C ASP A 168 -4.63 12.39 -13.81
N THR A 169 -4.94 13.47 -13.10
CA THR A 169 -6.32 13.82 -12.71
C THR A 169 -7.04 14.68 -13.76
N THR A 170 -6.32 15.16 -14.77
CA THR A 170 -6.82 16.04 -15.83
C THR A 170 -7.48 15.24 -16.96
N PHE A 171 -7.04 14.01 -17.22
CA PHE A 171 -7.64 13.14 -18.25
C PHE A 171 -8.72 12.22 -17.67
N GLN A 172 -9.80 12.03 -18.43
CA GLN A 172 -10.92 11.19 -17.99
C GLN A 172 -10.49 9.73 -17.73
N THR A 173 -9.55 9.21 -18.51
CA THR A 173 -9.05 7.83 -18.44
C THR A 173 -8.24 7.53 -17.18
N SER A 174 -7.51 8.51 -16.64
CA SER A 174 -6.64 8.36 -15.45
C SER A 174 -7.20 9.04 -14.19
N SER A 175 -8.22 9.91 -14.31
CA SER A 175 -8.86 10.60 -13.18
C SER A 175 -9.63 9.72 -12.19
N LEU A 176 -9.70 8.40 -12.43
CA LEU A 176 -10.47 7.44 -11.65
C LEU A 176 -10.08 7.42 -10.15
N TRP A 177 -8.82 7.68 -9.82
CA TRP A 177 -8.30 7.60 -8.45
C TRP A 177 -8.92 8.67 -7.53
N GLY A 178 -8.96 9.92 -7.99
CA GLY A 178 -9.61 11.01 -7.26
C GLY A 178 -11.13 10.95 -7.31
N ARG A 179 -11.71 10.37 -8.38
CA ARG A 179 -13.17 10.28 -8.54
C ARG A 179 -13.80 9.11 -7.78
N HIS A 180 -13.12 7.97 -7.67
CA HIS A 180 -13.72 6.70 -7.24
C HIS A 180 -12.99 6.02 -6.08
N TYR A 181 -11.76 6.43 -5.74
CA TYR A 181 -10.95 5.75 -4.71
C TYR A 181 -10.72 6.64 -3.50
N PHE A 182 -9.88 7.66 -3.62
CA PHE A 182 -9.47 8.49 -2.51
C PHE A 182 -10.41 9.67 -2.30
N ARG A 183 -10.49 10.16 -1.06
CA ARG A 183 -11.15 11.43 -0.76
C ARG A 183 -10.25 12.60 -1.13
N GLU A 184 -8.95 12.45 -0.93
CA GLU A 184 -7.93 13.41 -1.33
C GLU A 184 -6.95 12.68 -2.26
N PHE A 185 -6.86 13.13 -3.51
CA PHE A 185 -5.92 12.56 -4.47
C PHE A 185 -5.18 13.69 -5.17
N TYR A 186 -3.85 13.59 -5.19
CA TYR A 186 -2.99 14.63 -5.71
C TYR A 186 -2.12 14.07 -6.84
N TRP A 187 -2.12 14.78 -7.95
CA TRP A 187 -1.18 14.61 -9.05
C TRP A 187 -0.95 15.96 -9.69
N ARG A 188 0.27 16.21 -10.15
CA ARG A 188 0.67 17.37 -10.94
C ARG A 188 1.67 16.90 -12.00
N PRO A 189 1.79 17.59 -13.16
CA PRO A 189 2.78 17.21 -14.17
C PRO A 189 4.19 17.07 -13.61
N GLU A 190 4.58 17.92 -12.66
CA GLU A 190 5.93 17.87 -12.10
C GLU A 190 6.17 16.68 -11.14
N PHE A 191 5.17 15.82 -10.93
CA PHE A 191 5.33 14.57 -10.18
C PHE A 191 5.62 13.38 -11.10
N ASP A 192 5.48 13.55 -12.42
CA ASP A 192 5.65 12.46 -13.39
C ASP A 192 7.12 12.02 -13.55
N GLU A 193 7.29 10.89 -14.24
CA GLU A 193 8.58 10.25 -14.51
C GLU A 193 9.58 11.11 -15.30
N ASP A 194 9.10 12.11 -16.04
CA ASP A 194 9.93 12.97 -16.90
C ASP A 194 10.70 14.03 -16.09
N HIS A 195 10.36 14.22 -14.81
CA HIS A 195 10.98 15.21 -13.93
C HIS A 195 11.98 14.55 -12.95
N PRO A 196 13.30 14.82 -13.06
CA PRO A 196 14.30 14.24 -12.15
C PRO A 196 14.15 14.65 -10.68
N ASP A 197 13.38 15.70 -10.38
CA ASP A 197 13.08 16.15 -9.02
C ASP A 197 11.63 15.83 -8.58
N SER A 198 10.95 14.93 -9.27
CA SER A 198 9.56 14.55 -9.03
C SER A 198 9.30 14.12 -7.58
N LEU A 199 10.16 13.26 -7.02
CA LEU A 199 10.02 12.78 -5.65
C LEU A 199 10.19 13.91 -4.61
N GLN A 200 11.11 14.84 -4.83
CA GLN A 200 11.30 16.02 -3.97
C GLN A 200 10.06 16.90 -3.96
N ARG A 201 9.38 17.04 -5.12
CA ARG A 201 8.13 17.78 -5.25
C ARG A 201 6.97 17.07 -4.57
N GLN A 202 6.88 15.74 -4.68
CA GLN A 202 5.93 14.93 -3.92
C GLN A 202 6.18 15.06 -2.40
N ILE A 203 7.44 15.05 -1.96
CA ILE A 203 7.83 15.28 -0.56
C ILE A 203 7.40 16.69 -0.11
N ALA A 204 7.59 17.72 -0.95
CA ALA A 204 7.15 19.07 -0.62
C ALA A 204 5.63 19.15 -0.39
N LEU A 205 4.83 18.43 -1.19
CA LEU A 205 3.40 18.27 -0.94
C LEU A 205 3.13 17.48 0.34
N LEU A 206 3.85 16.39 0.57
CA LEU A 206 3.69 15.55 1.77
C LEU A 206 3.91 16.35 3.06
N ARG A 207 4.87 17.28 3.08
CA ARG A 207 5.08 18.23 4.20
C ARG A 207 3.83 19.07 4.48
N GLN A 208 3.12 19.50 3.43
CA GLN A 208 1.90 20.32 3.57
C GLN A 208 0.70 19.52 4.10
N LEU A 209 0.65 18.21 3.84
CA LEU A 209 -0.46 17.35 4.27
C LEU A 209 -0.48 17.09 5.79
N ASN A 210 0.66 17.30 6.46
CA ASN A 210 0.88 17.12 7.89
C ASN A 210 0.27 15.84 8.48
N LEU A 211 0.50 14.71 7.80
CA LEU A 211 -0.03 13.40 8.21
C LEU A 211 0.38 12.94 9.62
N PRO A 212 1.59 13.27 10.16
CA PRO A 212 1.99 12.84 11.49
C PRO A 212 1.11 13.37 12.64
N ASP A 213 0.45 14.52 12.45
CA ASP A 213 -0.38 15.17 13.47
C ASP A 213 -1.90 14.94 13.23
N GLU A 214 -2.26 14.06 12.29
CA GLU A 214 -3.65 13.74 12.00
C GLU A 214 -4.30 13.00 13.18
N ARG A 215 -5.49 13.44 13.58
CA ARG A 215 -6.21 12.87 14.75
C ARG A 215 -6.91 11.55 14.43
N ARG A 216 -7.25 11.33 13.16
CA ARG A 216 -7.89 10.11 12.66
C ARG A 216 -6.82 9.22 11.98
N PRO A 217 -6.97 7.90 12.00
CA PRO A 217 -6.07 7.03 11.24
C PRO A 217 -6.12 7.39 9.75
N VAL A 218 -4.98 7.25 9.08
CA VAL A 218 -4.79 7.59 7.68
C VAL A 218 -4.61 6.31 6.86
N PHE A 219 -5.28 6.22 5.72
CA PHE A 219 -4.92 5.30 4.64
C PHE A 219 -4.21 6.13 3.57
N PHE A 220 -2.89 6.03 3.56
CA PHE A 220 -2.00 6.81 2.71
C PHE A 220 -1.42 5.95 1.59
N PHE A 221 -1.36 6.52 0.39
CA PHE A 221 -0.75 5.93 -0.79
C PHE A 221 0.17 6.94 -1.47
N LEU A 222 1.38 6.51 -1.84
CA LEU A 222 2.34 7.26 -2.65
C LEU A 222 2.89 6.35 -3.74
N ASN A 223 2.77 6.76 -5.00
CA ASN A 223 3.47 6.16 -6.13
C ASN A 223 4.70 7.03 -6.47
N ILE A 224 5.87 6.41 -6.54
CA ILE A 224 7.18 7.02 -6.76
C ILE A 224 7.67 6.62 -8.14
N SER A 225 7.85 7.59 -9.04
CA SER A 225 8.16 7.35 -10.45
C SER A 225 9.63 7.28 -10.81
N CYS A 226 10.54 7.55 -9.86
CA CYS A 226 11.98 7.65 -10.15
C CYS A 226 12.55 6.44 -10.92
N THR A 227 12.07 5.24 -10.63
CA THR A 227 12.52 3.98 -11.24
C THR A 227 11.72 3.56 -12.47
N HIS A 228 10.73 4.36 -12.89
CA HIS A 228 10.11 4.26 -14.20
C HIS A 228 11.02 4.94 -15.23
N ARG A 229 10.95 4.48 -16.48
CA ARG A 229 11.65 5.14 -17.60
C ARG A 229 11.32 6.64 -17.65
N PRO A 230 12.29 7.55 -17.86
CA PRO A 230 13.67 7.32 -18.29
C PRO A 230 14.69 7.12 -17.15
N TYR A 231 14.26 6.65 -15.97
CA TYR A 231 15.10 6.37 -14.80
C TYR A 231 15.85 7.61 -14.33
N MET A 232 15.14 8.74 -14.24
CA MET A 232 15.70 10.07 -13.94
C MET A 232 16.81 10.54 -14.90
N GLY A 233 16.93 9.93 -16.08
CA GLY A 233 18.00 10.21 -17.04
C GLY A 233 19.31 9.46 -16.78
N PHE A 234 19.34 8.48 -15.85
CA PHE A 234 20.52 7.63 -15.61
C PHE A 234 20.73 6.55 -16.70
N GLY A 235 19.82 6.46 -17.67
CA GLY A 235 19.88 5.58 -18.84
C GLY A 235 18.98 4.34 -18.71
N GLU A 236 18.42 3.88 -19.84
CA GLU A 236 17.52 2.71 -19.89
C GLU A 236 18.29 1.39 -19.74
N SER A 237 18.72 1.10 -18.51
CA SER A 237 19.54 -0.06 -18.16
C SER A 237 19.34 -0.47 -16.70
N VAL A 238 19.77 -1.69 -16.36
CA VAL A 238 19.82 -2.18 -14.96
C VAL A 238 20.55 -1.19 -14.05
N GLN A 239 21.70 -0.68 -14.50
CA GLN A 239 22.51 0.28 -13.72
C GLN A 239 21.83 1.65 -13.58
N GLY A 240 21.10 2.09 -14.60
CA GLY A 240 20.33 3.33 -14.54
C GLY A 240 19.19 3.23 -13.54
N GLN A 241 18.40 2.14 -13.60
CA GLN A 241 17.35 1.88 -12.62
C GLN A 241 17.91 1.73 -11.20
N GLN A 242 19.09 1.11 -11.05
CA GLN A 242 19.78 1.01 -9.75
C GLN A 242 20.07 2.40 -9.18
N LYS A 243 20.69 3.30 -9.95
CA LYS A 243 20.98 4.68 -9.51
C LYS A 243 19.70 5.46 -9.15
N ALA A 244 18.63 5.28 -9.92
CA ALA A 244 17.34 5.87 -9.60
C ALA A 244 16.78 5.35 -8.27
N PHE A 245 16.92 4.06 -7.99
CA PHE A 245 16.49 3.48 -6.73
C PHE A 245 17.35 3.91 -5.53
N GLU A 246 18.68 4.03 -5.71
CA GLU A 246 19.58 4.61 -4.71
C GLU A 246 19.24 6.09 -4.42
N HIS A 247 18.74 6.84 -5.41
CA HIS A 247 18.19 8.17 -5.18
C HIS A 247 16.93 8.13 -4.31
N VAL A 248 15.99 7.20 -4.56
CA VAL A 248 14.81 7.00 -3.70
C VAL A 248 15.23 6.68 -2.26
N ASP A 249 16.24 5.81 -2.08
CA ASP A 249 16.79 5.49 -0.76
C ASP A 249 17.30 6.74 -0.03
N SER A 250 18.02 7.63 -0.72
CA SER A 250 18.55 8.87 -0.13
C SER A 250 17.47 9.81 0.43
N LEU A 251 16.25 9.74 -0.12
CA LEU A 251 15.10 10.56 0.32
C LEU A 251 14.15 9.82 1.26
N LEU A 252 14.33 8.51 1.44
CA LEU A 252 13.50 7.67 2.30
C LEU A 252 13.39 8.21 3.75
N PRO A 253 14.47 8.66 4.43
CA PRO A 253 14.36 9.19 5.79
C PRO A 253 13.39 10.35 5.91
N GLU A 254 13.35 11.21 4.89
CA GLU A 254 12.44 12.35 4.87
C GLU A 254 10.99 11.91 4.64
N ILE A 255 10.75 11.02 3.66
CA ILE A 255 9.41 10.45 3.41
C ILE A 255 8.87 9.85 4.71
N LEU A 256 9.67 8.99 5.37
CA LEU A 256 9.30 8.34 6.62
C LEU A 256 8.92 9.36 7.71
N ARG A 257 9.68 10.45 7.89
CA ARG A 257 9.34 11.49 8.87
C ARG A 257 7.96 12.14 8.65
N LEU A 258 7.46 12.12 7.42
CA LEU A 258 6.21 12.75 7.04
C LEU A 258 5.02 11.77 6.94
N LEU A 259 5.26 10.47 7.13
CA LEU A 259 4.20 9.48 7.27
C LEU A 259 3.55 9.54 8.66
N PRO A 260 2.32 9.02 8.84
CA PRO A 260 1.73 8.85 10.16
C PRO A 260 2.66 8.14 11.14
N ARG A 261 2.70 8.61 12.40
CA ARG A 261 3.65 8.16 13.43
C ARG A 261 3.58 6.67 13.70
N ASP A 262 2.36 6.15 13.92
CA ASP A 262 2.09 4.72 14.09
C ASP A 262 1.35 4.19 12.87
N CYS A 263 2.07 3.45 12.01
CA CYS A 263 1.48 2.90 10.80
C CYS A 263 1.99 1.49 10.46
N HIS A 264 1.13 0.75 9.77
CA HIS A 264 1.56 -0.38 8.96
C HIS A 264 2.13 0.17 7.66
N LEU A 265 3.44 -0.02 7.49
CA LEU A 265 4.17 0.46 6.33
C LEU A 265 4.33 -0.70 5.34
N MET A 266 3.87 -0.48 4.13
CA MET A 266 4.04 -1.36 2.99
C MET A 266 4.89 -0.65 1.96
N ILE A 267 5.99 -1.27 1.55
CA ILE A 267 6.82 -0.77 0.44
C ILE A 267 6.96 -1.88 -0.56
N LEU A 268 6.61 -1.60 -1.82
CA LEU A 268 6.61 -2.60 -2.89
C LEU A 268 6.82 -1.95 -4.26
N ALA A 269 7.10 -2.77 -5.27
CA ALA A 269 6.94 -2.36 -6.67
C ALA A 269 5.66 -2.94 -7.28
N ASP A 270 5.11 -2.24 -8.26
CA ASP A 270 3.90 -2.63 -8.98
C ASP A 270 4.17 -3.55 -10.16
N HIS A 271 5.30 -3.37 -10.85
CA HIS A 271 5.90 -4.25 -11.85
C HIS A 271 7.41 -3.94 -11.97
N GLY A 272 8.10 -4.63 -12.87
CA GLY A 272 9.47 -4.31 -13.30
C GLY A 272 9.56 -3.99 -14.79
N ASP A 273 10.79 -3.98 -15.33
CA ASP A 273 11.09 -3.73 -16.74
C ASP A 273 12.12 -4.75 -17.29
N CYS A 274 12.06 -5.01 -18.59
CA CYS A 274 13.16 -5.62 -19.34
C CYS A 274 14.09 -4.56 -19.91
N PHE A 275 15.39 -4.88 -19.92
CA PHE A 275 16.49 -4.07 -20.45
C PHE A 275 17.23 -4.81 -21.59
N GLY A 276 16.49 -5.57 -22.39
CA GLY A 276 17.02 -6.40 -23.47
C GLY A 276 17.05 -7.90 -23.19
N GLU A 277 16.61 -8.36 -22.02
CA GLU A 277 16.44 -9.79 -21.75
C GLU A 277 15.52 -10.43 -22.81
N ASP A 278 15.99 -11.54 -23.40
CA ASP A 278 15.30 -12.25 -24.49
C ASP A 278 14.92 -11.36 -25.70
N GLY A 279 15.63 -10.25 -25.90
CA GLY A 279 15.33 -9.27 -26.94
C GLY A 279 14.15 -8.35 -26.62
N LEU A 280 13.63 -8.38 -25.38
CA LEU A 280 12.49 -7.59 -24.93
C LEU A 280 12.93 -6.36 -24.15
N TRP A 281 12.18 -5.27 -24.28
CA TRP A 281 12.46 -3.97 -23.65
C TRP A 281 11.20 -3.39 -23.02
N GLY A 282 11.33 -2.80 -21.83
CA GLY A 282 10.23 -2.20 -21.07
C GLY A 282 9.30 -3.24 -20.46
N HIS A 283 8.01 -2.93 -20.40
CA HIS A 283 6.97 -3.72 -19.75
C HIS A 283 5.69 -3.79 -20.60
N THR A 284 4.56 -4.23 -20.03
CA THR A 284 3.28 -4.52 -20.72
C THR A 284 3.22 -5.90 -21.39
N PHE A 285 4.13 -6.80 -21.03
CA PHE A 285 4.12 -8.20 -21.44
C PHE A 285 4.57 -9.11 -20.29
N TYR A 286 4.29 -10.40 -20.41
CA TYR A 286 4.73 -11.37 -19.40
C TYR A 286 6.21 -11.68 -19.56
N HIS A 287 6.99 -11.32 -18.57
CA HIS A 287 8.39 -11.73 -18.44
C HIS A 287 8.78 -11.74 -16.96
N PRO A 288 9.65 -12.67 -16.48
CA PRO A 288 10.06 -12.69 -15.08
C PRO A 288 10.58 -11.35 -14.57
N LYS A 289 11.34 -10.58 -15.37
CA LYS A 289 11.83 -9.25 -14.97
C LYS A 289 10.74 -8.19 -14.83
N VAL A 290 9.61 -8.36 -15.51
CA VAL A 290 8.42 -7.51 -15.34
C VAL A 290 7.60 -7.95 -14.14
N MET A 291 7.56 -9.26 -13.85
CA MET A 291 6.65 -9.84 -12.87
C MET A 291 7.26 -10.02 -11.47
N GLU A 292 8.59 -10.19 -11.35
CA GLU A 292 9.27 -10.37 -10.06
C GLU A 292 9.58 -9.02 -9.41
N VAL A 293 8.86 -8.71 -8.33
CA VAL A 293 8.93 -7.40 -7.65
C VAL A 293 9.30 -7.54 -6.17
N PRO A 294 9.94 -6.51 -5.58
CA PRO A 294 10.20 -6.45 -4.15
C PRO A 294 8.95 -6.07 -3.38
N PHE A 295 8.74 -6.68 -2.20
CA PHE A 295 7.72 -6.28 -1.24
C PHE A 295 8.25 -6.46 0.19
N VAL A 296 8.04 -5.46 1.03
CA VAL A 296 8.11 -5.56 2.50
C VAL A 296 6.88 -4.96 3.16
N ILE A 297 6.51 -5.52 4.30
CA ILE A 297 5.54 -4.96 5.21
C ILE A 297 5.99 -5.14 6.65
N GLY A 298 5.81 -4.10 7.46
CA GLY A 298 6.01 -4.17 8.90
C GLY A 298 5.31 -3.02 9.61
N LYS A 299 5.35 -3.06 10.93
CA LYS A 299 4.78 -1.99 11.76
C LYS A 299 5.87 -0.99 12.09
N ARG A 300 5.67 0.26 11.69
CA ARG A 300 6.47 1.39 12.12
C ARG A 300 5.79 2.06 13.31
N LYS A 301 6.55 2.26 14.38
CA LYS A 301 6.12 2.99 15.56
C LYS A 301 6.91 4.29 15.66
N SER A 302 6.31 5.35 16.19
CA SER A 302 7.13 6.49 16.60
C SER A 302 8.07 6.06 17.72
N VAL A 303 9.35 6.38 17.57
CA VAL A 303 10.32 6.40 18.67
C VAL A 303 10.06 7.64 19.53
#